data_AF-A0A7L0YKF5-F1
#
_entry.id   AF-A0A7L0YKF5-F1
#
_cell.length_a   1.000
_cell.length_b   1.000
_cell.length_c   1.000
_cell.angle_alpha   90.00
_cell.angle_beta   90.00
_cell.angle_gamma   90.00
#
_symmetry.space_group_name_H-M   'P 1'
#
loop_
_entity.id
_entity.type
_entity.pdbx_description
1 polymer ?
#
loop_
_entity_poly.entity_id
_entity_poly.type
_entity_poly.pdbx_seq_one_letter_code
_entity_poly.pdbx_strand_id
1 'polypeptide(L)'
;MTFSAKKCGICFQPPSIILIYRDNVQEKTRQRIMPVRNFSRFSDCSRAAEQLKNNPRHKAYLEGVSLHQLQKLYSLLRRHLEGQSLAESLEEFQQEETIDPEEDMNKLDDKELAKRKSIMDELFEKNRKKKDDPDFVYNVEVDFPQDEQLESCAWDMESDEEI
;
A
#
# COMPACT_ATOMS: atom_id res chain seq x y z
N MET A 1 -14.73 20.19 3.44
CA MET A 1 -13.85 19.43 4.35
C MET A 1 -13.02 20.42 5.16
N THR A 2 -13.24 20.49 6.47
CA THR A 2 -12.59 21.47 7.36
C THR A 2 -11.15 21.09 7.70
N PHE A 3 -10.83 19.80 7.67
CA PHE A 3 -9.51 19.27 8.03
C PHE A 3 -8.99 18.32 6.95
N SER A 4 -7.70 18.39 6.66
CA SER A 4 -7.01 17.44 5.77
C SER A 4 -5.94 16.67 6.54
N ALA A 5 -6.05 15.33 6.54
CA ALA A 5 -5.05 14.46 7.16
C ALA A 5 -3.77 14.46 6.31
N LYS A 6 -2.60 14.69 6.93
CA LYS A 6 -1.29 14.68 6.24
C LYS A 6 -0.47 13.46 6.59
N LYS A 7 -0.27 13.19 7.88
CA LYS A 7 0.56 12.06 8.35
C LYS A 7 -0.13 11.35 9.50
N CYS A 8 -0.01 10.03 9.52
CA CYS A 8 -0.45 9.19 10.62
C CYS A 8 0.75 8.42 11.17
N GLY A 9 0.75 8.17 12.47
CA GLY A 9 1.80 7.40 13.14
C GLY A 9 1.33 6.83 14.47
N ILE A 10 2.22 6.14 15.17
CA ILE A 10 1.96 5.49 16.45
C ILE A 10 3.04 5.84 17.46
N CYS A 11 2.63 5.84 18.73
CA CYS A 11 3.49 5.91 19.90
C CYS A 11 3.22 4.67 20.74
N PHE A 12 4.28 4.01 21.21
CA PHE A 12 4.16 2.74 21.95
C PHE A 12 4.00 2.93 23.46
N GLN A 13 4.49 4.04 24.02
CA GLN A 13 4.48 4.32 25.46
C GLN A 13 4.08 5.78 25.74
N PRO A 14 2.82 6.06 26.13
CA PRO A 14 1.65 5.15 26.15
C PRO A 14 1.10 4.86 24.75
N PRO A 15 0.48 3.69 24.51
CA PRO A 15 -0.03 3.29 23.19
C PRO A 15 -1.04 4.32 22.65
N SER A 16 -0.65 5.04 21.60
CA SER A 16 -1.41 6.15 21.05
C SER A 16 -1.21 6.28 19.54
N ILE A 17 -2.26 6.61 18.81
CA ILE A 17 -2.19 6.95 17.38
C ILE A 17 -2.08 8.46 17.26
N ILE A 18 -1.09 8.92 16.51
CA ILE A 18 -0.81 10.33 16.26
C ILE A 18 -1.29 10.66 14.85
N LEU A 19 -2.10 11.71 14.74
CA LEU A 19 -2.56 12.27 13.48
C LEU A 19 -2.08 13.70 13.34
N ILE A 20 -1.33 13.98 12.29
CA ILE A 20 -0.95 15.32 11.88
C ILE A 20 -1.90 15.75 10.77
N TYR A 21 -2.67 16.81 11.01
CA TYR A 21 -3.66 17.33 10.08
C TYR A 21 -3.45 18.82 9.85
N ARG A 22 -3.90 19.31 8.69
CA ARG A 22 -3.95 20.74 8.38
C ARG A 22 -5.39 21.21 8.52
N ASP A 23 -5.55 22.31 9.25
CA ASP A 23 -6.80 23.04 9.29
C ASP A 23 -6.87 23.92 8.05
N ASN A 24 -7.88 23.70 7.20
CA ASN A 24 -8.01 24.43 5.95
C ASN A 24 -8.44 25.89 6.16
N VAL A 25 -9.01 26.21 7.33
CA VAL A 25 -9.46 27.57 7.67
C VAL A 25 -8.32 28.40 8.25
N GLN A 26 -7.47 27.79 9.07
CA GLN A 26 -6.37 28.49 9.74
C GLN A 26 -5.01 28.27 9.08
N GLU A 27 -4.96 27.43 8.04
CA GLU A 27 -3.76 26.94 7.35
C GLU A 27 -2.66 26.32 8.24
N LYS A 28 -2.92 26.16 9.53
CA LYS A 28 -1.95 25.66 10.52
C LYS A 28 -1.99 24.14 10.56
N THR A 29 -0.80 23.55 10.66
CA THR A 29 -0.63 22.14 10.95
C THR A 29 -0.82 21.92 12.45
N ARG A 30 -1.66 20.94 12.79
CA ARG A 30 -1.95 20.55 14.17
C ARG A 30 -1.72 19.06 14.34
N GLN A 31 -1.35 18.67 15.55
CA GLN A 31 -1.18 17.28 15.94
C GLN A 31 -2.30 16.88 16.89
N ARG A 32 -2.85 15.69 16.69
CA ARG A 32 -3.81 15.07 17.59
C ARG A 32 -3.28 13.71 18.04
N ILE A 33 -3.28 13.51 19.36
CA ILE A 33 -2.90 12.25 19.99
C ILE A 33 -4.19 11.53 20.40
N MET A 34 -4.35 10.30 19.92
CA MET A 34 -5.53 9.46 20.15
C MET A 34 -5.08 8.24 20.96
N PRO A 35 -5.33 8.19 22.27
CA PRO A 35 -4.89 7.07 23.09
C PRO A 35 -5.65 5.80 22.71
N VAL A 36 -4.91 4.72 22.55
CA VAL A 36 -5.48 3.39 22.29
C VAL A 36 -5.70 2.72 23.65
N ARG A 37 -6.97 2.55 24.04
CA ARG A 37 -7.36 1.90 25.29
C ARG A 37 -7.85 0.48 25.00
N ASN A 38 -7.64 -0.42 25.96
CA ASN A 38 -8.11 -1.82 25.90
C ASN A 38 -7.60 -2.61 24.68
N PHE A 39 -6.39 -2.31 24.22
CA PHE A 39 -5.75 -3.04 23.13
C PHE A 39 -4.75 -4.04 23.70
N SER A 40 -4.80 -5.27 23.22
CA SER A 40 -4.00 -6.40 23.72
C SER A 40 -3.37 -7.13 22.54
N ARG A 41 -2.47 -8.08 22.81
CA ARG A 41 -1.88 -8.95 21.79
C ARG A 41 -2.93 -9.77 21.02
N PHE A 42 -4.09 -10.01 21.62
CA PHE A 42 -5.17 -10.83 21.04
C PHE A 42 -6.30 -10.02 20.41
N SER A 43 -6.24 -8.68 20.43
CA SER A 43 -7.33 -7.87 19.88
C SER A 43 -7.28 -7.79 18.34
N ASP A 44 -8.45 -7.77 17.74
CA ASP A 44 -8.61 -7.65 16.28
C ASP A 44 -8.24 -6.23 15.80
N CYS A 45 -7.20 -6.14 14.96
CA CYS A 45 -6.73 -4.88 14.39
C CYS A 45 -7.78 -4.21 13.48
N SER A 46 -8.55 -5.00 12.73
CA SER A 46 -9.63 -4.53 11.85
C SER A 46 -10.73 -3.81 12.63
N ARG A 47 -11.25 -4.48 13.66
CA ARG A 47 -12.31 -3.94 14.52
C ARG A 47 -11.84 -2.71 15.29
N ALA A 48 -10.60 -2.71 15.79
CA ALA A 48 -10.03 -1.55 16.47
C ALA A 48 -9.91 -0.33 15.54
N ALA A 49 -9.48 -0.55 14.29
CA ALA A 49 -9.41 0.51 13.28
C ALA A 49 -10.78 1.11 12.93
N GLU A 50 -11.80 0.26 12.76
CA GLU A 50 -13.17 0.71 12.51
C GLU A 50 -13.74 1.50 13.68
N GLN A 51 -13.53 1.04 14.91
CA GLN A 51 -13.96 1.75 16.12
C GLN A 51 -13.33 3.13 16.22
N LEU A 52 -12.04 3.26 15.88
CA LEU A 52 -11.36 4.56 15.87
C LEU A 52 -11.94 5.50 14.81
N LYS A 53 -12.17 5.00 13.59
CA LYS A 53 -12.73 5.79 12.48
C LYS A 53 -14.17 6.22 12.74
N ASN A 54 -14.96 5.37 13.37
CA ASN A 54 -16.37 5.63 13.69
C ASN A 54 -16.57 6.49 14.94
N ASN A 55 -15.53 6.71 15.75
CA ASN A 55 -15.64 7.53 16.95
C ASN A 55 -15.99 9.00 16.59
N PRO A 56 -17.10 9.56 17.11
CA PRO A 56 -17.55 10.90 16.74
C PRO A 56 -16.51 11.99 17.04
N ARG A 57 -15.61 11.77 18.00
CA ARG A 57 -14.55 12.73 18.35
C ARG A 57 -13.46 12.84 17.29
N HIS A 58 -13.21 11.78 16.54
CA HIS A 58 -12.06 11.65 15.62
C HIS A 58 -12.49 11.53 14.16
N LYS A 59 -13.76 11.17 13.90
CA LYS A 59 -14.34 10.99 12.56
C LYS A 59 -14.04 12.15 11.60
N ALA A 60 -14.22 13.39 12.04
CA ALA A 60 -14.00 14.59 11.21
C ALA A 60 -12.54 14.77 10.74
N TYR A 61 -11.57 14.16 11.42
CA TYR A 61 -10.14 14.26 11.08
C TYR A 61 -9.65 13.03 10.31
N LEU A 62 -10.32 11.89 10.50
CA LEU A 62 -9.99 10.59 9.90
C LEU A 62 -10.70 10.34 8.57
N GLU A 63 -11.51 11.28 8.09
CA GLU A 63 -12.23 11.16 6.82
C GLU A 63 -11.27 10.90 5.64
N GLY A 64 -10.12 11.57 5.62
CA GLY A 64 -9.08 11.39 4.60
C GLY A 64 -8.11 10.23 4.85
N VAL A 65 -8.28 9.45 5.92
CA VAL A 65 -7.39 8.33 6.25
C VAL A 65 -8.05 7.01 5.84
N SER A 66 -7.32 6.18 5.11
CA SER A 66 -7.82 4.87 4.69
C SER A 66 -7.94 3.93 5.89
N LEU A 67 -8.93 3.04 5.86
CA LEU A 67 -9.07 2.02 6.92
C LEU A 67 -7.85 1.10 6.98
N HIS A 68 -7.29 0.77 5.81
CA HIS A 68 -6.10 -0.06 5.69
C HIS A 68 -4.88 0.55 6.41
N GLN A 69 -4.64 1.86 6.26
CA GLN A 69 -3.57 2.54 6.99
C GLN A 69 -3.74 2.44 8.51
N LEU A 70 -4.96 2.62 9.01
CA LEU A 70 -5.24 2.46 10.45
C LEU A 70 -5.01 1.01 10.90
N GLN A 71 -5.44 0.03 10.10
CA GLN A 71 -5.20 -1.39 10.39
C GLN A 71 -3.70 -1.70 10.48
N LYS A 72 -2.89 -1.17 9.55
CA LYS A 72 -1.42 -1.29 9.55
C LYS A 72 -0.79 -0.71 10.82
N LEU A 73 -1.31 0.41 11.32
CA LEU A 73 -0.87 1.00 12.59
C LEU A 73 -1.24 0.11 13.79
N TYR A 74 -2.42 -0.50 13.80
CA TYR A 74 -2.84 -1.41 14.86
C TYR A 74 -2.07 -2.73 14.84
N SER A 75 -1.73 -3.28 13.66
CA SER A 75 -0.88 -4.47 13.56
C SER A 75 0.54 -4.17 14.06
N LEU A 76 1.11 -3.01 13.74
CA LEU A 76 2.39 -2.57 14.31
C LEU A 76 2.35 -2.47 15.83
N LEU A 77 1.28 -1.89 16.40
CA LEU A 77 1.08 -1.85 17.85
C LEU A 77 1.00 -3.26 18.45
N ARG A 78 0.29 -4.19 17.79
CA ARG A 78 0.17 -5.59 18.24
C ARG A 78 1.51 -6.30 18.24
N ARG A 79 2.28 -6.20 17.16
CA ARG A 79 3.63 -6.79 17.02
C ARG A 79 4.60 -6.26 18.08
N HIS A 80 4.57 -4.95 18.32
CA HIS A 80 5.35 -4.36 19.41
C HIS A 80 4.90 -4.87 20.78
N LEU A 81 3.58 -5.04 21.01
CA LEU A 81 3.11 -5.66 22.24
C LEU A 81 3.62 -7.09 22.37
N GLU A 82 3.68 -7.87 21.29
CA GLU A 82 4.21 -9.25 21.23
C GLU A 82 5.73 -9.33 21.49
N GLY A 83 6.46 -8.23 21.28
CA GLY A 83 7.89 -8.10 21.56
C GLY A 83 8.78 -8.08 20.31
N GLN A 84 8.18 -7.95 19.12
CA GLN A 84 8.92 -7.82 17.86
C GLN A 84 9.53 -6.42 17.72
N SER A 85 10.66 -6.33 17.02
CA SER A 85 11.28 -5.04 16.75
C SER A 85 10.52 -4.26 15.67
N LEU A 86 10.66 -2.94 15.69
CA LEU A 86 10.03 -2.06 14.69
C LEU A 86 10.62 -2.25 13.30
N ALA A 87 11.92 -2.56 13.23
CA ALA A 87 12.61 -2.78 11.96
C ALA A 87 12.06 -4.04 11.27
N GLU A 88 12.04 -5.18 11.97
CA GLU A 88 11.48 -6.44 11.46
C GLU A 88 10.02 -6.25 11.02
N SER A 89 9.22 -5.60 11.85
CA SER A 89 7.80 -5.37 11.53
C SER A 89 7.63 -4.52 10.27
N LEU A 90 8.48 -3.53 10.04
CA LEU A 90 8.42 -2.65 8.87
C LEU A 90 8.92 -3.36 7.61
N GLU A 91 9.97 -4.17 7.72
CA GLU A 91 10.50 -4.99 6.62
C GLU A 91 9.45 -5.98 6.13
N GLU A 92 8.74 -6.67 7.04
CA GLU A 92 7.64 -7.55 6.68
C GLU A 92 6.52 -6.80 5.95
N PHE A 93 6.18 -5.59 6.37
CA PHE A 93 5.19 -4.76 5.64
C PHE A 93 5.68 -4.31 4.26
N GLN A 94 6.97 -4.03 4.12
CA GLN A 94 7.56 -3.66 2.83
C GLN A 94 7.57 -4.86 1.87
N GLN A 95 7.87 -6.06 2.38
CA GLN A 95 7.78 -7.30 1.60
C GLN A 95 6.34 -7.61 1.18
N GLU A 96 5.36 -7.40 2.06
CA GLU A 96 3.95 -7.58 1.70
C GLU A 96 3.46 -6.59 0.63
N GLU A 97 4.01 -5.37 0.59
CA GLU A 97 3.63 -4.32 -0.37
C GLU A 97 4.44 -4.35 -1.67
N THR A 98 5.61 -4.99 -1.67
CA THR A 98 6.49 -5.06 -2.84
C THR A 98 6.22 -6.36 -3.59
N ILE A 99 5.86 -6.26 -4.87
CA ILE A 99 5.67 -7.44 -5.71
C ILE A 99 7.01 -7.75 -6.36
N ASP A 100 7.61 -8.87 -5.97
CA ASP A 100 8.80 -9.37 -6.63
C ASP A 100 8.41 -9.93 -8.03
N PRO A 101 9.02 -9.43 -9.12
CA PRO A 101 8.68 -9.85 -10.48
C PRO A 101 9.08 -11.30 -10.79
N GLU A 102 9.95 -11.90 -9.98
CA GLU A 102 10.43 -13.29 -10.15
C GLU A 102 9.64 -14.31 -9.30
N GLU A 103 8.66 -13.86 -8.50
CA GLU A 103 7.92 -14.78 -7.63
C GLU A 103 6.92 -15.62 -8.43
N ASP A 104 6.93 -16.94 -8.19
CA ASP A 104 6.04 -17.90 -8.85
C ASP A 104 4.61 -17.78 -8.31
N MET A 105 3.83 -16.89 -8.95
CA MET A 105 2.44 -16.54 -8.60
C MET A 105 1.47 -17.73 -8.57
N ASN A 106 1.85 -18.89 -9.11
CA ASN A 106 1.03 -20.10 -9.14
C ASN A 106 1.11 -20.93 -7.85
N LYS A 107 2.08 -20.65 -6.96
CA LYS A 107 2.24 -21.35 -5.68
C LYS A 107 1.53 -20.68 -4.51
N LEU A 108 1.02 -19.48 -4.72
CA LEU A 108 0.46 -18.62 -3.68
C LEU A 108 -1.03 -18.92 -3.45
N ASP A 109 -1.49 -18.71 -2.22
CA ASP A 109 -2.89 -18.92 -1.84
C ASP A 109 -3.79 -17.85 -2.48
N ASP A 110 -5.06 -18.20 -2.76
CA ASP A 110 -6.02 -17.34 -3.48
C ASP A 110 -6.18 -15.96 -2.82
N LYS A 111 -6.08 -15.90 -1.49
CA LYS A 111 -6.20 -14.66 -0.71
C LYS A 111 -5.00 -13.74 -0.88
N GLU A 112 -3.80 -14.30 -0.97
CA GLU A 112 -2.58 -13.54 -1.19
C GLU A 112 -2.48 -13.09 -2.65
N LEU A 113 -2.94 -13.94 -3.57
CA LEU A 113 -3.05 -13.64 -4.99
C LEU A 113 -3.99 -12.44 -5.23
N ALA A 114 -5.15 -12.40 -4.57
CA ALA A 114 -6.07 -11.27 -4.64
C ALA A 114 -5.44 -9.95 -4.12
N LYS A 115 -4.66 -10.03 -3.03
CA LYS A 115 -3.92 -8.87 -2.50
C LYS A 115 -2.87 -8.39 -3.50
N ARG A 116 -2.02 -9.28 -4.02
CA ARG A 116 -0.99 -8.93 -5.01
C ARG A 116 -1.61 -8.32 -6.27
N LYS A 117 -2.72 -8.88 -6.77
CA LYS A 117 -3.49 -8.28 -7.88
C LYS A 117 -3.95 -6.86 -7.57
N SER A 118 -4.51 -6.62 -6.39
CA SER A 118 -4.92 -5.26 -5.99
C SER A 118 -3.75 -4.28 -5.94
N ILE A 119 -2.56 -4.73 -5.51
CA ILE A 119 -1.35 -3.92 -5.50
C ILE A 119 -0.87 -3.64 -6.94
N MET A 120 -0.92 -4.62 -7.85
CA MET A 120 -0.63 -4.42 -9.27
C MET A 120 -1.55 -3.37 -9.90
N ASP A 121 -2.85 -3.50 -9.66
CA ASP A 121 -3.86 -2.58 -10.20
C ASP A 121 -3.63 -1.14 -9.68
N GLU A 122 -3.35 -0.97 -8.39
CA GLU A 122 -3.02 0.34 -7.82
C GLU A 122 -1.74 0.94 -8.40
N LEU A 123 -0.68 0.14 -8.60
CA LEU A 123 0.57 0.60 -9.21
C LEU A 123 0.35 0.98 -10.68
N PHE A 124 -0.45 0.19 -11.39
CA PHE A 124 -0.83 0.46 -12.77
C PHE A 124 -1.60 1.78 -12.87
N GLU A 125 -2.61 2.00 -12.03
CA GLU A 125 -3.39 3.25 -12.05
C GLU A 125 -2.54 4.48 -11.72
N LYS A 126 -1.60 4.37 -10.77
CA LYS A 126 -0.68 5.46 -10.41
C LYS A 126 0.29 5.78 -11.55
N ASN A 127 0.77 4.77 -12.27
CA ASN A 127 1.70 4.92 -13.38
C ASN A 127 1.02 5.11 -14.75
N ARG A 128 -0.33 5.14 -14.80
CA ARG A 128 -1.09 5.27 -16.04
C ARG A 128 -0.96 6.68 -16.60
N LYS A 129 -0.03 6.86 -17.53
CA LYS A 129 0.08 8.08 -18.35
C LYS A 129 -1.17 8.21 -19.22
N LYS A 130 -1.95 9.28 -19.05
CA LYS A 130 -3.12 9.56 -19.88
C LYS A 130 -2.68 10.26 -21.17
N LYS A 131 -3.51 10.19 -22.21
CA LYS A 131 -3.29 10.90 -23.48
C LYS A 131 -3.16 12.43 -23.31
N ASP A 132 -3.73 12.97 -22.23
CA ASP A 132 -3.72 14.40 -21.92
C ASP A 132 -2.54 14.82 -21.00
N ASP A 133 -1.67 13.89 -20.60
CA ASP A 133 -0.46 14.22 -19.82
C ASP A 133 0.67 14.75 -20.72
N PRO A 134 1.44 15.76 -20.27
CA PRO A 134 2.54 16.35 -21.06
C PRO A 134 3.67 15.36 -21.36
N ASP A 135 3.82 14.29 -20.57
CA ASP A 135 4.81 13.21 -20.77
C ASP A 135 4.28 12.07 -21.65
N PHE A 136 3.10 12.22 -22.26
CA PHE A 136 2.53 11.25 -23.18
C PHE A 136 3.22 11.37 -24.55
N VAL A 137 4.09 10.42 -24.84
CA VAL A 137 4.77 10.31 -26.13
C VAL A 137 4.04 9.26 -26.98
N TYR A 138 3.58 9.65 -28.16
CA TYR A 138 3.09 8.71 -29.17
C TYR A 138 4.27 7.93 -29.75
N ASN A 139 4.10 6.61 -29.93
CA ASN A 139 5.10 5.70 -30.50
C ASN A 139 6.43 5.74 -29.74
N VAL A 140 6.40 5.36 -28.46
CA VAL A 140 7.64 5.04 -27.74
C VAL A 140 8.21 3.76 -28.34
N GLU A 141 9.15 3.94 -29.27
CA GLU A 141 10.02 2.86 -29.72
C GLU A 141 10.96 2.51 -28.57
N VAL A 142 10.72 1.37 -27.93
CA VAL A 142 11.62 0.81 -26.92
C VAL A 142 12.50 -0.20 -27.64
N ASP A 143 13.80 0.09 -27.72
CA ASP A 143 14.79 -0.89 -28.12
C ASP A 143 14.89 -1.94 -27.01
N PHE A 144 14.27 -3.10 -27.23
CA PHE A 144 14.47 -4.24 -26.36
C PHE A 144 15.94 -4.65 -26.44
N PRO A 145 16.65 -4.84 -25.31
CA PRO A 145 18.02 -5.32 -25.34
C PRO A 145 18.05 -6.66 -26.09
N GLN A 146 18.79 -6.71 -27.19
CA GLN A 146 18.92 -7.88 -28.07
C GLN A 146 19.70 -9.04 -27.42
N ASP A 147 20.13 -8.89 -26.17
CA ASP A 147 21.10 -9.77 -25.50
C ASP A 147 20.49 -10.88 -24.63
N GLU A 148 19.17 -10.99 -24.53
CA GLU A 148 18.53 -12.17 -23.96
C GLU A 148 17.76 -12.89 -25.05
N GLN A 149 18.45 -13.84 -25.69
CA GLN A 149 17.93 -14.91 -26.54
C GLN A 149 16.59 -14.56 -27.20
N LEU A 150 16.64 -14.07 -28.44
CA LEU A 150 15.59 -14.38 -29.41
C LEU A 150 15.43 -15.91 -29.40
N GLU A 151 14.55 -16.41 -28.55
CA GLU A 151 14.08 -17.78 -28.59
C GLU A 151 13.56 -17.94 -30.01
N SER A 152 14.24 -18.79 -30.79
CA SER A 152 13.86 -19.09 -32.16
C SER A 152 12.43 -19.64 -32.10
N CYS A 153 11.46 -18.75 -32.29
CA CYS A 153 10.06 -19.10 -32.27
C CYS A 153 9.87 -20.06 -33.44
N ALA A 154 9.59 -21.32 -33.13
CA ALA A 154 9.42 -22.38 -34.13
C ALA A 154 8.26 -22.11 -35.11
N TRP A 155 7.48 -21.05 -34.87
CA TRP A 155 6.41 -20.55 -35.72
C TRP A 155 6.91 -19.77 -36.95
N ASP A 156 8.16 -19.28 -36.96
CA ASP A 156 8.76 -18.58 -38.12
C ASP A 156 9.61 -19.50 -39.02
N MET A 157 9.65 -20.81 -38.73
CA MET A 157 10.45 -21.80 -39.46
C MET A 157 9.59 -22.71 -40.36
N GLU A 158 8.46 -22.22 -40.88
CA GLU A 158 7.78 -22.85 -42.01
C GLU A 158 8.07 -22.03 -43.26
N SER A 159 9.28 -22.25 -43.80
CA SER A 159 9.68 -21.79 -45.12
C SER A 159 8.84 -22.53 -46.16
N ASP A 160 7.97 -21.79 -46.84
CA ASP A 160 7.18 -22.18 -48.00
C ASP A 160 8.09 -22.66 -49.15
N GLU A 161 8.44 -23.95 -49.17
CA GLU A 161 8.96 -24.64 -50.36
C GLU A 161 7.78 -25.21 -51.15
N GLU A 162 7.03 -24.36 -51.86
CA GLU A 162 6.20 -24.80 -52.97
C GLU A 162 7.08 -24.97 -54.22
N ILE A 163 7.23 -26.22 -54.67
CA ILE A 163 7.89 -26.66 -55.91
C ILE A 163 7.00 -26.33 -57.13
#